data_AF-A0AAJ3LQ54-F1
#
_entry.id   AF-A0AAJ3LQ54-F1
#
_cell.length_a   1.000
_cell.length_b   1.000
_cell.length_c   1.000
_cell.angle_alpha   90.00
_cell.angle_beta   90.00
_cell.angle_gamma   90.00
#
_symmetry.space_group_name_H-M   'P 1'
#
loop_
_entity.id
_entity.type
_entity.pdbx_description
1 polymer ?
#
loop_
_entity_poly.entity_id
_entity_poly.type
_entity_poly.pdbx_seq_one_letter_code
_entity_poly.pdbx_strand_id
1 'polypeptide(L)'
;MPLNTSPVRRDIDYLRRRVKPRPAPVTQAEPVASTTAAPPPAAPAASAAPSTGLTLGGPSTPAAATPAATASAASAPSTGLSLGGSSSTAPAAPSARPATTPAAAPMTPQPFSAPTAEEVRVLGDETPLVRLDPRQSAIGSLIVGGATAIVWETVELVTGVATADGVDGTPVTTPGNRPLLGFDGGDAILALRHVHLIRRALFVGTAGHPLTVQLFDGESFAAADDTGAPPVVSLLRIGSRLELRLEPLPAEIPLQTLLQQFGFEPTPYVVAREPRRR
;
A
#
# COMPACT_ATOMS: atom_id res chain seq x y z
N MET A 1 2.66 -14.96 -23.06
CA MET A 1 2.22 -15.40 -21.72
C MET A 1 0.88 -14.76 -21.38
N PRO A 2 -0.01 -15.44 -20.64
CA PRO A 2 -1.20 -14.81 -20.07
C PRO A 2 -0.79 -13.87 -18.93
N LEU A 3 -1.17 -12.59 -19.01
CA LEU A 3 -1.09 -11.67 -17.87
C LEU A 3 -2.12 -12.08 -16.82
N ASN A 4 -1.79 -11.91 -15.53
CA ASN A 4 -2.74 -12.17 -14.44
C ASN A 4 -3.85 -11.11 -14.45
N THR A 5 -4.98 -11.45 -15.08
CA THR A 5 -6.14 -10.58 -15.28
C THR A 5 -7.16 -10.67 -14.13
N SER A 6 -6.75 -11.23 -12.98
CA SER A 6 -7.60 -11.32 -11.80
C SER A 6 -8.04 -9.93 -11.31
N PRO A 7 -9.33 -9.71 -11.00
CA PRO A 7 -9.81 -8.42 -10.51
C PRO A 7 -9.13 -8.05 -9.19
N VAL A 8 -8.91 -6.75 -8.96
CA VAL A 8 -8.21 -6.22 -7.76
C VAL A 8 -8.72 -6.89 -6.49
N ARG A 9 -7.85 -7.65 -5.82
CA ARG A 9 -8.22 -8.42 -4.63
C ARG A 9 -8.62 -7.49 -3.48
N ARG A 10 -9.85 -7.67 -2.98
CA ARG A 10 -10.48 -6.88 -1.89
C ARG A 10 -10.88 -7.75 -0.70
N ASP A 11 -10.72 -9.05 -0.85
CA ASP A 11 -10.97 -10.16 0.08
C ASP A 11 -9.86 -10.33 1.13
N ILE A 12 -8.70 -9.72 0.90
CA ILE A 12 -7.46 -9.80 1.68
C ILE A 12 -7.68 -9.46 3.17
N ASP A 13 -7.49 -10.43 4.08
CA ASP A 13 -7.72 -10.25 5.52
C ASP A 13 -6.65 -9.36 6.17
N TYR A 14 -5.45 -9.32 5.57
CA TYR A 14 -4.41 -8.32 5.85
C TYR A 14 -4.94 -6.86 5.87
N LEU A 15 -5.96 -6.56 5.07
CA LEU A 15 -6.58 -5.24 4.95
C LEU A 15 -7.80 -5.03 5.88
N ARG A 16 -8.31 -6.05 6.56
CA ARG A 16 -9.52 -5.95 7.38
C ARG A 16 -9.28 -5.46 8.80
N ARG A 17 -10.26 -4.73 9.35
CA ARG A 17 -10.33 -4.22 10.74
C ARG A 17 -10.00 -5.25 11.81
N ARG A 18 -8.72 -5.51 12.16
CA ARG A 18 -8.37 -6.25 13.39
C ARG A 18 -8.77 -5.43 14.62
N VAL A 19 -10.04 -5.51 14.97
CA VAL A 19 -10.59 -5.02 16.24
C VAL A 19 -9.96 -5.86 17.33
N LYS A 20 -9.15 -5.23 18.19
CA LYS A 20 -8.65 -5.86 19.41
C LYS A 20 -9.86 -6.37 20.20
N PRO A 21 -9.97 -7.67 20.51
CA PRO A 21 -11.10 -8.19 21.27
C PRO A 21 -11.27 -7.38 22.55
N ARG A 22 -12.49 -6.86 22.80
CA ARG A 22 -12.82 -6.31 24.10
C ARG A 22 -12.66 -7.47 25.10
N PRO A 23 -11.80 -7.35 26.14
CA PRO A 23 -11.72 -8.40 27.16
C PRO A 23 -13.13 -8.60 27.73
N ALA A 24 -13.58 -9.86 27.75
CA ALA A 24 -14.86 -10.18 28.34
C ALA A 24 -14.87 -9.75 29.81
N PRO A 25 -15.99 -9.21 30.34
CA PRO A 25 -16.08 -8.92 31.76
C PRO A 25 -15.86 -10.22 32.54
N VAL A 26 -14.88 -10.22 33.44
CA VAL A 26 -14.59 -11.36 34.33
C VAL A 26 -15.82 -11.64 35.19
N THR A 27 -16.58 -12.64 34.76
CA THR A 27 -17.70 -13.17 35.53
C THR A 27 -17.13 -14.01 36.66
N GLN A 28 -17.53 -13.73 37.89
CA GLN A 28 -16.99 -14.41 39.07
C GLN A 28 -17.38 -15.90 39.07
N ALA A 29 -16.51 -16.74 39.63
CA ALA A 29 -16.70 -18.18 39.64
C ALA A 29 -17.78 -18.64 40.62
N GLU A 30 -18.59 -19.61 40.17
CA GLU A 30 -19.26 -20.73 40.87
C GLU A 30 -19.76 -20.61 42.33
N PRO A 31 -20.88 -21.29 42.63
CA PRO A 31 -20.71 -22.64 43.19
C PRO A 31 -21.55 -23.75 42.53
N VAL A 32 -20.85 -24.81 42.12
CA VAL A 32 -21.24 -26.24 42.06
C VAL A 32 -22.67 -26.67 42.48
N ALA A 33 -23.31 -27.45 41.60
CA ALA A 33 -24.32 -28.47 41.94
C ALA A 33 -24.18 -29.66 40.95
N SER A 34 -24.58 -30.88 41.34
CA SER A 34 -24.12 -32.12 40.68
C SER A 34 -25.25 -33.07 40.21
N THR A 35 -25.00 -33.82 39.13
CA THR A 35 -25.66 -35.11 38.76
C THR A 35 -27.13 -34.92 38.26
N THR A 36 -27.69 -35.52 37.20
CA THR A 36 -27.45 -36.70 36.32
C THR A 36 -27.96 -36.32 34.88
N ALA A 37 -28.18 -37.12 33.81
CA ALA A 37 -28.07 -38.55 33.41
C ALA A 37 -28.03 -38.66 31.86
N ALA A 38 -27.76 -39.87 31.33
CA ALA A 38 -27.91 -40.29 29.92
C ALA A 38 -28.05 -41.84 29.86
N PRO A 39 -28.36 -42.53 28.73
CA PRO A 39 -28.56 -42.04 27.35
C PRO A 39 -29.95 -42.44 26.70
N PRO A 40 -30.11 -43.22 25.59
CA PRO A 40 -30.72 -42.72 24.33
C PRO A 40 -31.83 -43.66 23.77
N PRO A 41 -32.09 -43.81 22.44
CA PRO A 41 -32.28 -42.85 21.34
C PRO A 41 -33.68 -42.97 20.65
N ALA A 42 -34.09 -42.00 19.83
CA ALA A 42 -35.14 -42.22 18.82
C ALA A 42 -35.05 -41.29 17.59
N ALA A 43 -35.28 -41.86 16.41
CA ALA A 43 -35.58 -41.23 15.12
C ALA A 43 -36.44 -42.24 14.31
N PRO A 44 -37.06 -41.92 13.16
CA PRO A 44 -37.11 -40.63 12.45
C PRO A 44 -38.56 -40.15 12.13
N ALA A 45 -38.70 -38.93 11.59
CA ALA A 45 -39.78 -38.57 10.64
C ALA A 45 -39.43 -37.26 9.93
N ALA A 46 -39.93 -37.06 8.71
CA ALA A 46 -39.83 -35.80 7.97
C ALA A 46 -41.23 -35.17 7.78
N SER A 47 -41.28 -33.85 7.66
CA SER A 47 -42.38 -33.14 7.00
C SER A 47 -41.91 -31.78 6.48
N ALA A 48 -42.73 -31.09 5.68
CA ALA A 48 -42.24 -30.15 4.69
C ALA A 48 -42.75 -28.69 4.81
N ALA A 49 -41.86 -27.77 4.40
CA ALA A 49 -42.21 -26.49 3.76
C ALA A 49 -43.00 -25.47 4.64
N PRO A 50 -43.52 -24.34 4.09
CA PRO A 50 -42.65 -23.17 3.91
C PRO A 50 -43.23 -21.85 4.46
N SER A 51 -42.36 -20.85 4.58
CA SER A 51 -42.72 -19.44 4.79
C SER A 51 -41.66 -18.60 4.04
N THR A 52 -41.97 -17.66 3.14
CA THR A 52 -43.04 -16.64 3.09
C THR A 52 -42.92 -15.67 4.27
N GLY A 53 -42.42 -14.45 4.12
CA GLY A 53 -41.80 -13.78 2.97
C GLY A 53 -41.78 -12.27 3.19
N LEU A 54 -40.93 -11.51 2.49
CA LEU A 54 -41.05 -10.05 2.45
C LEU A 54 -40.48 -9.47 1.15
N THR A 55 -41.35 -8.84 0.36
CA THR A 55 -40.99 -8.05 -0.82
C THR A 55 -41.54 -6.64 -0.67
N LEU A 56 -40.69 -5.63 -0.85
CA LEU A 56 -41.11 -4.29 -1.26
C LEU A 56 -40.45 -4.00 -2.61
N GLY A 57 -41.24 -3.48 -3.56
CA GLY A 57 -40.78 -3.18 -4.92
C GLY A 57 -40.19 -1.78 -5.07
N GLY A 58 -39.47 -1.58 -6.18
CA GLY A 58 -39.38 -0.26 -6.83
C GLY A 58 -40.55 -0.09 -7.82
N PRO A 59 -40.37 0.55 -8.99
CA PRO A 59 -39.25 1.37 -9.44
C PRO A 59 -39.70 2.83 -9.72
N SER A 60 -38.78 3.72 -10.12
CA SER A 60 -39.15 5.06 -10.65
C SER A 60 -38.09 5.62 -11.60
N THR A 61 -38.51 5.97 -12.82
CA THR A 61 -37.72 6.71 -13.82
C THR A 61 -38.70 7.43 -14.75
N PRO A 62 -38.64 8.77 -14.82
CA PRO A 62 -38.32 9.47 -16.08
C PRO A 62 -37.22 10.55 -15.84
N ALA A 63 -36.35 10.99 -16.75
CA ALA A 63 -36.33 11.21 -18.20
C ALA A 63 -36.29 12.73 -18.56
N ALA A 64 -35.18 13.13 -19.20
CA ALA A 64 -34.94 14.29 -20.09
C ALA A 64 -35.45 15.71 -19.74
N ALA A 65 -34.51 16.66 -19.69
CA ALA A 65 -34.65 18.01 -20.28
C ALA A 65 -33.29 18.68 -20.52
N THR A 66 -33.06 19.26 -21.71
CA THR A 66 -32.05 20.29 -22.00
C THR A 66 -32.73 21.65 -22.15
N PRO A 67 -31.99 22.76 -21.96
CA PRO A 67 -31.84 23.69 -23.09
C PRO A 67 -30.42 24.28 -23.21
N ALA A 68 -30.20 25.14 -24.21
CA ALA A 68 -28.89 25.70 -24.54
C ALA A 68 -28.86 27.25 -24.67
N ALA A 69 -27.68 27.81 -24.43
CA ALA A 69 -27.06 29.01 -25.01
C ALA A 69 -27.90 30.27 -25.37
N THR A 70 -27.61 31.38 -24.66
CA THR A 70 -27.30 32.73 -25.23
C THR A 70 -26.32 33.42 -24.26
N ALA A 71 -25.17 34.02 -24.59
CA ALA A 71 -24.66 34.74 -25.77
C ALA A 71 -24.84 36.28 -25.74
N SER A 72 -23.87 36.97 -25.12
CA SER A 72 -23.42 38.37 -25.34
C SER A 72 -22.09 38.54 -24.58
N ALA A 73 -20.96 38.90 -25.18
CA ALA A 73 -20.58 40.18 -25.83
C ALA A 73 -20.33 41.31 -24.80
N ALA A 74 -19.33 42.20 -24.93
CA ALA A 74 -18.09 42.28 -25.71
C ALA A 74 -17.30 43.52 -25.22
N SER A 75 -16.07 43.75 -25.71
CA SER A 75 -15.28 45.00 -25.51
C SER A 75 -14.79 45.27 -24.06
N ALA A 76 -13.75 46.06 -23.79
CA ALA A 76 -12.55 46.54 -24.53
C ALA A 76 -11.59 47.18 -23.47
N PRO A 77 -10.29 47.41 -23.77
CA PRO A 77 -9.33 47.84 -22.74
C PRO A 77 -9.39 49.34 -22.40
N SER A 78 -8.70 49.74 -21.33
CA SER A 78 -8.38 51.14 -21.02
C SER A 78 -6.88 51.29 -20.79
N THR A 79 -6.27 52.27 -21.46
CA THR A 79 -4.84 52.60 -21.42
C THR A 79 -4.63 54.00 -20.83
N GLY A 80 -3.45 54.22 -20.24
CA GLY A 80 -3.05 55.51 -19.65
C GLY A 80 -3.48 55.70 -18.19
N LEU A 81 -2.91 56.64 -17.44
CA LEU A 81 -1.84 57.58 -17.78
C LEU A 81 -0.91 57.78 -16.56
N SER A 82 0.34 58.24 -16.77
CA SER A 82 1.31 58.51 -15.71
C SER A 82 1.50 60.02 -15.50
N LEU A 83 1.71 60.47 -14.26
CA LEU A 83 2.14 61.84 -13.95
C LEU A 83 2.67 62.03 -12.51
N GLY A 84 3.72 62.84 -12.38
CA GLY A 84 3.98 63.77 -11.28
C GLY A 84 4.00 63.26 -9.84
N GLY A 85 5.20 63.10 -9.27
CA GLY A 85 5.37 62.94 -7.81
C GLY A 85 5.37 64.27 -7.04
N SER A 86 5.25 64.18 -5.71
CA SER A 86 5.58 65.25 -4.76
C SER A 86 5.97 64.62 -3.41
N SER A 87 6.94 65.19 -2.72
CA SER A 87 7.42 64.69 -1.44
C SER A 87 6.43 64.95 -0.30
N SER A 88 6.29 63.99 0.61
CA SER A 88 5.68 64.22 1.93
C SER A 88 6.63 63.71 3.01
N THR A 89 7.18 64.62 3.80
CA THR A 89 8.12 64.31 4.90
C THR A 89 7.38 64.35 6.23
N ALA A 90 7.19 63.18 6.84
CA ALA A 90 6.62 62.99 8.17
C ALA A 90 7.45 61.94 8.96
N PRO A 91 7.42 61.93 10.31
CA PRO A 91 8.56 61.43 11.09
C PRO A 91 8.66 59.91 11.25
N ALA A 92 9.86 59.46 11.65
CA ALA A 92 10.18 58.05 11.85
C ALA A 92 9.48 57.43 13.09
N ALA A 93 9.00 56.18 12.92
CA ALA A 93 8.57 55.30 14.00
C ALA A 93 9.32 53.95 13.91
N PRO A 94 10.15 53.56 14.89
CA PRO A 94 11.06 52.43 14.74
C PRO A 94 10.45 51.10 15.22
N SER A 95 9.73 50.38 14.34
CA SER A 95 9.45 48.93 14.50
C SER A 95 8.99 48.24 13.21
N ALA A 96 9.75 48.42 12.12
CA ALA A 96 9.66 47.51 10.98
C ALA A 96 10.34 46.18 11.34
N ARG A 97 9.61 45.25 11.97
CA ARG A 97 10.05 43.85 12.11
C ARG A 97 10.39 43.33 10.71
N PRO A 98 11.60 42.80 10.45
CA PRO A 98 11.96 42.36 9.12
C PRO A 98 10.98 41.29 8.66
N ALA A 99 10.36 41.52 7.50
CA ALA A 99 9.55 40.52 6.85
C ALA A 99 10.47 39.37 6.45
N THR A 100 10.48 38.31 7.26
CA THR A 100 11.16 37.06 6.91
C THR A 100 10.42 36.44 5.74
N THR A 101 10.85 36.80 4.53
CA THR A 101 10.54 36.08 3.29
C THR A 101 10.72 34.59 3.60
N PRO A 102 9.69 33.73 3.43
CA PRO A 102 9.83 32.32 3.75
C PRO A 102 10.97 31.76 2.92
N ALA A 103 12.02 31.30 3.62
CA ALA A 103 13.21 30.78 2.96
C ALA A 103 12.77 29.67 1.99
N ALA A 104 13.16 29.80 0.72
CA ALA A 104 12.73 28.88 -0.32
C ALA A 104 13.03 27.44 0.13
N ALA A 105 11.98 26.62 0.27
CA ALA A 105 12.13 25.26 0.75
C ALA A 105 13.13 24.52 -0.16
N PRO A 106 14.08 23.75 0.41
CA PRO A 106 15.16 23.16 -0.37
C PRO A 106 14.58 22.30 -1.48
N MET A 107 14.79 22.73 -2.72
CA MET A 107 14.26 22.06 -3.90
C MET A 107 14.97 20.72 -4.04
N THR A 108 14.30 19.65 -3.61
CA THR A 108 14.74 18.29 -3.90
C THR A 108 14.84 18.13 -5.42
N PRO A 109 15.98 17.67 -5.95
CA PRO A 109 16.16 17.56 -7.39
C PRO A 109 15.08 16.63 -7.97
N GLN A 110 14.45 17.07 -9.07
CA GLN A 110 13.43 16.28 -9.74
C GLN A 110 14.06 14.98 -10.25
N PRO A 111 13.49 13.80 -9.93
CA PRO A 111 14.04 12.54 -10.42
C PRO A 111 13.90 12.45 -11.95
N PHE A 112 14.91 11.88 -12.60
CA PHE A 112 14.94 11.62 -14.04
C PHE A 112 13.66 10.95 -14.53
N SER A 113 13.20 11.28 -15.74
CA SER A 113 12.02 10.66 -16.36
C SER A 113 12.08 9.14 -16.30
N ALA A 114 10.94 8.52 -16.03
CA ALA A 114 10.76 7.08 -15.86
C ALA A 114 9.38 6.70 -16.39
N PRO A 115 9.22 5.49 -16.97
CA PRO A 115 7.91 5.02 -17.41
C PRO A 115 6.90 4.88 -16.27
N THR A 116 5.62 5.09 -16.58
CA THR A 116 4.51 4.83 -15.64
C THR A 116 4.02 3.38 -15.70
N ALA A 117 3.16 2.98 -14.75
CA ALA A 117 2.59 1.63 -14.73
C ALA A 117 1.50 1.41 -15.81
N GLU A 118 0.91 2.48 -16.37
CA GLU A 118 0.04 2.40 -17.55
C GLU A 118 0.83 2.10 -18.84
N GLU A 119 2.07 2.63 -18.94
CA GLU A 119 2.95 2.49 -20.11
C GLU A 119 3.58 1.10 -20.23
N VAL A 120 3.92 0.47 -19.11
CA VAL A 120 4.75 -0.74 -19.08
C VAL A 120 3.96 -1.96 -18.63
N ARG A 121 3.85 -2.97 -19.51
CA ARG A 121 3.18 -4.25 -19.21
C ARG A 121 4.11 -5.32 -18.64
N VAL A 122 5.41 -5.21 -18.91
CA VAL A 122 6.45 -6.16 -18.50
C VAL A 122 7.71 -5.37 -18.18
N LEU A 123 8.21 -5.49 -16.95
CA LEU A 123 9.61 -5.19 -16.63
C LEU A 123 10.48 -6.34 -17.16
N GLY A 124 11.49 -5.98 -17.96
CA GLY A 124 12.50 -6.85 -18.58
C GLY A 124 13.71 -5.98 -18.98
N ASP A 125 14.69 -6.51 -19.70
CA ASP A 125 15.97 -5.81 -19.94
C ASP A 125 15.81 -4.47 -20.68
N GLU A 126 14.87 -4.39 -21.64
CA GLU A 126 14.57 -3.17 -22.40
C GLU A 126 13.81 -2.10 -21.59
N THR A 127 13.17 -2.48 -20.47
CA THR A 127 12.41 -1.55 -19.61
C THR A 127 12.46 -2.03 -18.15
N PRO A 128 13.63 -1.94 -17.49
CA PRO A 128 13.86 -2.55 -16.19
C PRO A 128 13.35 -1.68 -15.03
N LEU A 129 12.44 -0.73 -15.29
CA LEU A 129 12.05 0.33 -14.35
C LEU A 129 10.64 0.84 -14.64
N VAL A 130 9.79 0.85 -13.62
CA VAL A 130 8.53 1.61 -13.56
C VAL A 130 8.55 2.53 -12.34
N ARG A 131 8.05 3.75 -12.49
CA ARG A 131 7.82 4.65 -11.35
C ARG A 131 6.34 4.93 -11.17
N LEU A 132 5.83 4.56 -10.00
CA LEU A 132 4.46 4.81 -9.59
C LEU A 132 4.25 6.30 -9.32
N ASP A 133 3.05 6.78 -9.62
CA ASP A 133 2.64 8.15 -9.29
C ASP A 133 2.40 8.30 -7.76
N PRO A 134 2.23 9.52 -7.23
CA PRO A 134 2.02 9.73 -5.79
C PRO A 134 0.70 9.16 -5.23
N ARG A 135 -0.27 8.85 -6.09
CA ARG A 135 -1.59 8.28 -5.73
C ARG A 135 -1.49 6.75 -5.63
N GLN A 136 -0.94 6.11 -6.65
CA GLN A 136 -0.51 4.70 -6.66
C GLN A 136 0.46 4.40 -5.51
N SER A 137 1.40 5.29 -5.22
CA SER A 137 2.39 5.10 -4.14
C SER A 137 1.82 5.18 -2.72
N ALA A 138 0.55 5.58 -2.53
CA ALA A 138 -0.01 5.91 -1.22
C ALA A 138 -1.39 5.28 -0.90
N ILE A 139 -2.08 4.69 -1.87
CA ILE A 139 -3.46 4.18 -1.71
C ILE A 139 -3.49 2.66 -1.81
N GLY A 140 -4.23 2.02 -0.90
CA GLY A 140 -4.45 0.58 -0.90
C GLY A 140 -3.18 -0.21 -0.55
N SER A 141 -2.92 -1.24 -1.35
CA SER A 141 -1.76 -2.13 -1.24
C SER A 141 -1.19 -2.42 -2.63
N LEU A 142 0.11 -2.66 -2.65
CA LEU A 142 0.81 -3.26 -3.77
C LEU A 142 0.90 -4.76 -3.49
N ILE A 143 0.40 -5.55 -4.43
CA ILE A 143 0.32 -7.01 -4.34
C ILE A 143 1.31 -7.57 -5.37
N VAL A 144 2.17 -8.51 -4.97
CA VAL A 144 3.12 -9.20 -5.84
C VAL A 144 2.85 -10.70 -5.81
N GLY A 145 2.14 -11.19 -6.81
CA GLY A 145 1.90 -12.62 -7.01
C GLY A 145 3.12 -13.31 -7.63
N GLY A 146 3.41 -14.54 -7.21
CA GLY A 146 4.56 -15.33 -7.66
C GLY A 146 5.85 -15.13 -6.86
N ALA A 147 5.82 -14.31 -5.80
CA ALA A 147 6.97 -14.09 -4.92
C ALA A 147 7.21 -15.29 -3.98
N THR A 148 8.47 -15.67 -3.81
CA THR A 148 8.95 -16.70 -2.88
C THR A 148 9.50 -16.09 -1.59
N ALA A 149 10.08 -14.89 -1.69
CA ALA A 149 10.56 -14.11 -0.55
C ALA A 149 10.28 -12.61 -0.70
N ILE A 150 10.10 -11.93 0.44
CA ILE A 150 10.09 -10.47 0.56
C ILE A 150 11.22 -10.07 1.50
N VAL A 151 12.00 -9.07 1.12
CA VAL A 151 13.05 -8.47 1.97
C VAL A 151 12.70 -7.01 2.21
N TRP A 152 12.91 -6.48 3.41
CA TRP A 152 12.70 -5.06 3.69
C TRP A 152 13.77 -4.48 4.61
N GLU A 153 13.99 -3.17 4.46
CA GLU A 153 14.72 -2.33 5.41
C GLU A 153 13.87 -1.06 5.68
N THR A 154 13.65 -0.75 6.95
CA THR A 154 12.92 0.45 7.36
C THR A 154 13.77 1.72 7.29
N VAL A 155 13.13 2.87 7.45
CA VAL A 155 13.84 4.15 7.68
C VAL A 155 14.65 4.17 8.99
N GLU A 156 14.40 3.21 9.89
CA GLU A 156 15.16 2.99 11.14
C GLU A 156 16.23 1.89 10.99
N LEU A 157 16.52 1.46 9.75
CA LEU A 157 17.46 0.38 9.38
C LEU A 157 17.11 -1.03 9.89
N VAL A 158 15.97 -1.17 10.57
CA VAL A 158 15.42 -2.47 10.96
C VAL A 158 15.11 -3.28 9.70
N THR A 159 15.75 -4.43 9.58
CA THR A 159 15.72 -5.31 8.42
C THR A 159 15.06 -6.65 8.75
N GLY A 160 14.36 -7.22 7.78
CA GLY A 160 13.75 -8.54 7.91
C GLY A 160 13.43 -9.18 6.55
N VAL A 161 13.09 -10.46 6.61
CA VAL A 161 12.79 -11.33 5.47
C VAL A 161 11.53 -12.12 5.77
N ALA A 162 10.64 -12.26 4.81
CA ALA A 162 9.52 -13.20 4.87
C ALA A 162 9.64 -14.22 3.73
N THR A 163 9.27 -15.47 3.99
CA THR A 163 8.98 -16.51 2.98
C THR A 163 7.61 -17.12 3.27
N ALA A 164 7.21 -18.15 2.52
CA ALA A 164 6.04 -18.96 2.87
C ALA A 164 6.17 -19.69 4.22
N ASP A 165 7.40 -19.98 4.66
CA ASP A 165 7.70 -20.74 5.88
C ASP A 165 7.66 -19.89 7.16
N GLY A 166 7.81 -18.56 7.05
CA GLY A 166 7.79 -17.66 8.19
C GLY A 166 8.45 -16.30 7.95
N VAL A 167 8.90 -15.68 9.04
CA VAL A 167 9.62 -14.39 9.05
C VAL A 167 10.91 -14.56 9.83
N ASP A 168 12.02 -14.11 9.23
CA ASP A 168 13.31 -13.88 9.89
C ASP A 168 13.60 -12.39 10.01
N GLY A 169 14.43 -12.02 10.99
CA GLY A 169 14.59 -10.65 11.44
C GLY A 169 13.28 -10.09 12.04
N THR A 170 13.14 -8.76 12.02
CA THR A 170 12.07 -8.08 12.77
C THR A 170 10.85 -7.76 11.89
N PRO A 171 9.64 -8.28 12.19
CA PRO A 171 8.43 -7.96 11.46
C PRO A 171 8.00 -6.51 11.72
N VAL A 172 7.76 -5.76 10.65
CA VAL A 172 7.37 -4.34 10.73
C VAL A 172 5.85 -4.21 10.66
N THR A 173 5.27 -3.41 11.55
CA THR A 173 3.82 -3.13 11.57
C THR A 173 3.50 -1.67 11.28
N THR A 174 2.41 -1.45 10.56
CA THR A 174 1.72 -0.15 10.48
C THR A 174 1.28 0.33 11.88
N PRO A 175 1.08 1.65 12.10
CA PRO A 175 0.54 2.20 13.35
C PRO A 175 -0.85 1.65 13.74
N GLY A 176 -1.56 0.99 12.83
CA GLY A 176 -2.81 0.27 13.09
C GLY A 176 -2.63 -1.16 13.61
N ASN A 177 -1.42 -1.59 13.95
CA ASN A 177 -1.06 -2.96 14.34
C ASN A 177 -1.49 -4.02 13.30
N ARG A 178 -1.23 -3.71 12.02
CA ARG A 178 -1.20 -4.66 10.89
C ARG A 178 0.25 -4.82 10.44
N PRO A 179 0.67 -5.94 9.85
CA PRO A 179 1.97 -6.00 9.18
C PRO A 179 2.05 -4.93 8.07
N LEU A 180 3.27 -4.46 7.80
CA LEU A 180 3.56 -3.48 6.75
C LEU A 180 3.91 -4.18 5.44
N LEU A 181 4.78 -5.19 5.52
CA LEU A 181 4.98 -6.23 4.51
C LEU A 181 4.72 -7.62 5.11
N GLY A 182 4.37 -8.57 4.25
CA GLY A 182 4.19 -9.98 4.57
C GLY A 182 3.46 -10.72 3.44
N PHE A 183 3.21 -12.01 3.63
CA PHE A 183 2.38 -12.82 2.72
C PHE A 183 0.93 -12.91 3.21
N ASP A 184 -0.03 -12.94 2.28
CA ASP A 184 -1.42 -13.36 2.53
C ASP A 184 -1.91 -14.19 1.34
N GLY A 185 -2.42 -15.40 1.61
CA GLY A 185 -2.91 -16.32 0.56
C GLY A 185 -1.90 -16.75 -0.52
N GLY A 186 -0.59 -16.57 -0.29
CA GLY A 186 0.48 -16.83 -1.26
C GLY A 186 0.95 -15.61 -2.06
N ASP A 187 0.23 -14.48 -1.98
CA ASP A 187 0.67 -13.21 -2.55
C ASP A 187 1.53 -12.43 -1.54
N ALA A 188 2.59 -11.77 -2.00
CA ALA A 188 3.34 -10.81 -1.21
C ALA A 188 2.64 -9.45 -1.19
N ILE A 189 2.51 -8.80 -0.03
CA ILE A 189 1.69 -7.59 0.13
C ILE A 189 2.44 -6.48 0.86
N LEU A 190 2.42 -5.27 0.30
CA LEU A 190 2.91 -4.03 0.92
C LEU A 190 1.73 -3.07 1.17
N ALA A 191 1.61 -2.53 2.39
CA ALA A 191 0.60 -1.53 2.75
C ALA A 191 1.04 -0.10 2.39
N LEU A 192 0.71 0.35 1.18
CA LEU A 192 1.24 1.57 0.53
C LEU A 192 1.04 2.85 1.35
N ARG A 193 -0.09 3.00 2.06
CA ARG A 193 -0.36 4.14 2.97
C ARG A 193 0.76 4.37 4.01
N HIS A 194 1.54 3.33 4.33
CA HIS A 194 2.59 3.35 5.33
C HIS A 194 3.99 3.09 4.74
N VAL A 195 4.15 3.11 3.41
CA VAL A 195 5.46 2.89 2.75
C VAL A 195 6.50 3.95 3.11
N HIS A 196 6.10 5.07 3.72
CA HIS A 196 7.03 6.05 4.28
C HIS A 196 7.90 5.51 5.43
N LEU A 197 7.51 4.39 6.05
CA LEU A 197 8.30 3.65 7.05
C LEU A 197 9.37 2.74 6.41
N ILE A 198 9.28 2.48 5.10
CA ILE A 198 10.25 1.68 4.34
C ILE A 198 11.29 2.61 3.69
N ARG A 199 12.55 2.19 3.76
CA ARG A 199 13.66 2.77 2.99
C ARG A 199 13.79 2.06 1.64
N ARG A 200 13.78 0.72 1.65
CA ARG A 200 13.84 -0.14 0.47
C ARG A 200 13.25 -1.53 0.75
N ALA A 201 12.82 -2.23 -0.30
CA ALA A 201 12.41 -3.63 -0.25
C ALA A 201 12.86 -4.39 -1.51
N LEU A 202 12.89 -5.72 -1.45
CA LEU A 202 13.01 -6.61 -2.60
C LEU A 202 11.84 -7.60 -2.61
N PHE A 203 11.36 -7.96 -3.79
CA PHE A 203 10.48 -9.11 -4.02
C PHE A 203 11.24 -10.10 -4.89
N VAL A 204 11.35 -11.36 -4.45
CA VAL A 204 12.09 -12.42 -5.14
C VAL A 204 11.10 -13.40 -5.73
N GLY A 205 11.17 -13.67 -7.03
CA GLY A 205 10.29 -14.60 -7.75
C GLY A 205 10.70 -16.07 -7.69
N THR A 206 10.30 -16.81 -8.71
CA THR A 206 10.75 -18.20 -8.98
C THR A 206 11.37 -18.23 -10.38
N ALA A 207 12.43 -19.00 -10.60
CA ALA A 207 13.02 -19.16 -11.93
C ALA A 207 11.98 -19.62 -12.97
N GLY A 208 12.04 -19.06 -14.18
CA GLY A 208 11.07 -19.32 -15.24
C GLY A 208 9.65 -18.78 -15.04
N HIS A 209 9.36 -18.09 -13.93
CA HIS A 209 8.02 -17.55 -13.62
C HIS A 209 8.06 -16.03 -13.33
N PRO A 210 7.23 -15.22 -14.01
CA PRO A 210 7.19 -13.79 -13.77
C PRO A 210 6.58 -13.46 -12.41
N LEU A 211 7.13 -12.45 -11.73
CA LEU A 211 6.38 -11.73 -10.70
C LEU A 211 5.23 -10.97 -11.36
N THR A 212 4.10 -10.84 -10.67
CA THR A 212 2.96 -10.03 -11.15
C THR A 212 2.59 -8.98 -10.10
N VAL A 213 2.83 -7.71 -10.43
CA VAL A 213 2.52 -6.57 -9.55
C VAL A 213 1.12 -6.06 -9.88
N GLN A 214 0.26 -5.93 -8.88
CA GLN A 214 -1.08 -5.35 -8.98
C GLN A 214 -1.26 -4.16 -8.02
N LEU A 215 -1.90 -3.11 -8.52
CA LEU A 215 -2.21 -1.87 -7.81
C LEU A 215 -3.71 -1.72 -7.51
N PHE A 216 -4.05 -0.77 -6.63
CA PHE A 216 -5.41 -0.64 -6.07
C PHE A 216 -6.48 -0.18 -7.08
N ASP A 217 -6.05 0.45 -8.17
CA ASP A 217 -6.85 1.02 -9.25
C ASP A 217 -7.11 0.05 -10.41
N GLY A 218 -6.39 -1.08 -10.45
CA GLY A 218 -6.52 -2.11 -11.48
C GLY A 218 -5.37 -2.16 -12.48
N GLU A 219 -4.40 -1.24 -12.38
CA GLU A 219 -3.14 -1.36 -13.09
C GLU A 219 -2.34 -2.57 -12.60
N SER A 220 -1.68 -3.25 -13.53
CA SER A 220 -0.85 -4.41 -13.23
C SER A 220 0.19 -4.64 -14.32
N PHE A 221 1.40 -5.02 -13.91
CA PHE A 221 2.50 -5.38 -14.82
C PHE A 221 3.19 -6.65 -14.35
N ALA A 222 3.76 -7.40 -15.30
CA ALA A 222 4.68 -8.48 -14.98
C ALA A 222 6.09 -7.92 -14.74
N ALA A 223 6.92 -8.67 -14.02
CA ALA A 223 8.37 -8.53 -14.07
C ALA A 223 8.98 -9.91 -14.33
N ALA A 224 9.75 -10.01 -15.41
CA ALA A 224 10.30 -11.27 -15.92
C ALA A 224 11.77 -11.05 -16.29
N ASP A 225 12.59 -12.05 -16.01
CA ASP A 225 13.97 -12.11 -16.49
C ASP A 225 14.00 -12.86 -17.83
N ASP A 226 14.57 -12.24 -18.86
CA ASP A 226 14.56 -12.79 -20.23
C ASP A 226 15.53 -13.99 -20.41
N THR A 227 16.42 -14.25 -19.44
CA THR A 227 17.25 -15.47 -19.38
C THR A 227 16.56 -16.63 -18.66
N GLY A 228 15.44 -16.36 -17.97
CA GLY A 228 14.71 -17.32 -17.14
C GLY A 228 15.20 -17.41 -15.68
N ALA A 229 16.08 -16.50 -15.24
CA ALA A 229 16.47 -16.36 -13.83
C ALA A 229 15.25 -16.10 -12.92
N PRO A 230 15.33 -16.29 -11.60
CA PRO A 230 14.29 -15.81 -10.69
C PRO A 230 14.23 -14.28 -10.74
N PRO A 231 13.13 -13.66 -11.25
CA PRO A 231 13.07 -12.20 -11.35
C PRO A 231 13.05 -11.59 -9.95
N VAL A 232 13.91 -10.60 -9.72
CA VAL A 232 14.00 -9.85 -8.46
C VAL A 232 13.64 -8.40 -8.72
N VAL A 233 12.59 -7.93 -8.06
CA VAL A 233 12.15 -6.54 -8.17
C VAL A 233 12.56 -5.78 -6.92
N SER A 234 13.46 -4.82 -7.07
CA SER A 234 13.75 -3.85 -6.01
C SER A 234 12.68 -2.76 -5.97
N LEU A 235 12.41 -2.24 -4.78
CA LEU A 235 11.48 -1.15 -4.53
C LEU A 235 12.21 -0.08 -3.72
N LEU A 236 12.30 1.12 -4.29
CA LEU A 236 12.92 2.30 -3.68
C LEU A 236 11.90 3.43 -3.55
N ARG A 237 11.91 4.13 -2.42
CA ARG A 237 11.05 5.31 -2.20
C ARG A 237 11.78 6.60 -2.60
N ILE A 238 11.21 7.34 -3.55
CA ILE A 238 11.73 8.62 -4.04
C ILE A 238 10.71 9.72 -3.71
N GLY A 239 10.85 10.33 -2.53
CA GLY A 239 9.97 11.39 -2.03
C GLY A 239 8.54 10.88 -1.74
N SER A 240 7.61 11.21 -2.63
CA SER A 240 6.21 10.74 -2.62
C SER A 240 5.92 9.60 -3.61
N ARG A 241 6.90 9.20 -4.43
CA ARG A 241 6.78 8.14 -5.44
C ARG A 241 7.53 6.88 -5.01
N LEU A 242 7.10 5.74 -5.56
CA LEU A 242 7.85 4.48 -5.52
C LEU A 242 8.43 4.19 -6.91
N GLU A 243 9.67 3.73 -6.94
CA GLU A 243 10.33 3.21 -8.13
C GLU A 243 10.52 1.71 -7.93
N LEU A 244 10.02 0.92 -8.88
CA LEU A 244 10.21 -0.52 -8.93
C LEU A 244 11.15 -0.84 -10.09
N ARG A 245 12.18 -1.64 -9.83
CA ARG A 245 13.23 -1.96 -10.79
C ARG A 245 13.45 -3.46 -10.87
N LEU A 246 13.60 -4.00 -12.07
CA LEU A 246 14.09 -5.37 -12.23
C LEU A 246 15.61 -5.34 -12.03
N GLU A 247 16.11 -6.19 -11.14
CA GLU A 247 17.53 -6.31 -10.86
C GLU A 247 18.11 -7.52 -11.61
N PRO A 248 19.07 -7.33 -12.54
CA PRO A 248 19.65 -8.43 -13.30
C PRO A 248 20.56 -9.28 -12.39
N LEU A 249 20.28 -10.59 -12.31
CA LEU A 249 20.95 -11.53 -11.41
C LEU A 249 21.25 -12.86 -12.13
N PRO A 250 22.28 -13.61 -11.70
CA PRO A 250 22.55 -14.93 -12.24
C PRO A 250 21.40 -15.91 -11.92
N ALA A 251 21.13 -16.84 -12.85
CA ALA A 251 19.98 -17.74 -12.80
C ALA A 251 19.86 -18.60 -11.52
N GLU A 252 20.97 -18.89 -10.84
CA GLU A 252 20.99 -19.53 -9.53
C GLU A 252 21.74 -18.65 -8.53
N ILE A 253 20.99 -17.85 -7.77
CA ILE A 253 21.50 -17.09 -6.61
C ILE A 253 20.78 -17.54 -5.32
N PRO A 254 21.50 -18.12 -4.33
CA PRO A 254 20.91 -18.43 -3.04
C PRO A 254 20.41 -17.17 -2.33
N LEU A 255 19.26 -17.23 -1.65
CA LEU A 255 18.66 -16.08 -0.97
C LEU A 255 19.64 -15.37 -0.02
N GLN A 256 20.46 -16.12 0.71
CA GLN A 256 21.48 -15.54 1.61
C GLN A 256 22.55 -14.73 0.84
N THR A 257 22.96 -15.19 -0.34
CA THR A 257 23.92 -14.49 -1.21
C THR A 257 23.29 -13.23 -1.81
N LEU A 258 22.01 -13.30 -2.21
CA LEU A 258 21.22 -12.14 -2.64
C LEU A 258 21.13 -11.09 -1.52
N LEU A 259 20.78 -11.49 -0.28
CA LEU A 259 20.74 -10.59 0.87
C LEU A 259 22.08 -9.89 1.09
N GLN A 260 23.19 -10.63 1.01
CA GLN A 260 24.54 -10.07 1.14
C GLN A 260 24.90 -9.11 -0.02
N GLN A 261 24.59 -9.47 -1.27
CA GLN A 261 24.86 -8.65 -2.46
C GLN A 261 24.10 -7.31 -2.40
N PHE A 262 22.86 -7.30 -1.93
CA PHE A 262 22.10 -6.06 -1.71
C PHE A 262 22.37 -5.42 -0.34
N GLY A 263 23.23 -5.98 0.52
CA GLY A 263 23.54 -5.43 1.83
C GLY A 263 22.34 -5.35 2.78
N PHE A 264 21.59 -6.44 2.92
CA PHE A 264 20.57 -6.65 3.95
C PHE A 264 21.09 -7.62 5.02
N GLU A 265 20.98 -7.22 6.30
CA GLU A 265 21.35 -8.05 7.46
C GLU A 265 20.13 -8.18 8.39
N PRO A 266 19.44 -9.34 8.44
CA PRO A 266 18.21 -9.52 9.22
C PRO A 266 18.37 -9.12 10.69
N THR A 267 17.61 -8.13 11.14
CA THR A 267 17.74 -7.57 12.49
C THR A 267 17.02 -8.46 13.50
N PRO A 268 17.74 -9.15 14.42
CA PRO A 268 17.18 -10.24 15.22
C PRO A 268 16.01 -9.78 16.08
N TYR A 269 14.90 -10.51 16.04
CA TYR A 269 13.66 -10.11 16.70
C TYR A 269 13.73 -10.28 18.22
N VAL A 270 14.00 -9.18 18.92
CA VAL A 270 13.99 -9.15 20.39
C VAL A 270 12.57 -8.95 20.91
N VAL A 271 11.91 -10.06 21.26
CA VAL A 271 10.70 -10.01 22.09
C VAL A 271 11.08 -9.38 23.43
N ALA A 272 10.53 -8.20 23.73
CA ALA A 272 10.74 -7.53 25.01
C ALA A 272 10.27 -8.45 26.16
N ARG A 273 11.22 -8.91 26.98
CA ARG A 273 10.91 -9.79 28.12
C ARG A 273 9.95 -9.08 29.07
N GLU A 274 8.85 -9.74 29.39
CA GLU A 274 7.86 -9.25 30.34
C GLU A 274 8.55 -8.88 31.67
N PRO A 275 8.30 -7.68 32.23
CA PRO A 275 8.99 -7.25 33.44
C PRO A 275 8.61 -8.16 34.60
N ARG A 276 9.57 -8.94 35.08
CA ARG A 276 9.43 -9.77 36.28
C ARG A 276 9.02 -8.90 37.46
N ARG A 277 7.73 -8.93 37.81
CA ARG A 277 7.23 -8.36 39.05
C ARG A 277 7.97 -9.00 40.22
N ARG A 278 8.44 -8.15 41.13
CA ARG A 278 8.90 -8.45 42.48
C ARG A 278 8.14 -7.53 43.42
#